data_AF-A0AAV4C494-F1
#
_entry.id   AF-A0AAV4C494-F1
#
_cell.length_a   1.000
_cell.length_b   1.000
_cell.length_c   1.000
_cell.angle_alpha   90.00
_cell.angle_beta   90.00
_cell.angle_gamma   90.00
#
_symmetry.space_group_name_H-M   'P 1'
#
loop_
_entity.id
_entity.type
_entity.pdbx_description
1 polymer ?
#
loop_
_entity_poly.entity_id
_entity_poly.type
_entity_poly.pdbx_seq_one_letter_code
_entity_poly.pdbx_strand_id
1 'polypeptide(L)'
;MKNDYTYLSWLARTYIMNRKARLAWELYLKMETSGESFSLLQLIANDCYKMGQFYYAAKAFDVLERLDPNPEYWEGKRGACVGVFQLIIAGNEQRETLRDVINMLRNTSNPQVEYMIRTMKKWAKDNMVSVP
;
A
#
# COMPACT_ATOMS: atom_id res chain seq x y z
N MET A 1 -25.23 -4.74 -12.72
CA MET A 1 -25.21 -4.10 -11.39
C MET A 1 -24.06 -4.55 -10.50
N LYS A 2 -23.86 -5.84 -10.18
CA LYS A 2 -22.77 -6.27 -9.26
C LYS A 2 -21.34 -6.01 -9.76
N ASN A 3 -21.13 -5.96 -11.08
CA ASN A 3 -19.83 -5.64 -11.71
C ASN A 3 -19.77 -4.21 -12.25
N ASP A 4 -20.74 -3.35 -11.92
CA ASP A 4 -20.66 -1.93 -12.29
C ASP A 4 -19.57 -1.26 -11.45
N TYR A 5 -18.61 -0.61 -12.12
CA TYR A 5 -17.56 0.15 -11.47
C TYR A 5 -18.09 1.14 -10.43
N THR A 6 -19.23 1.77 -10.70
CA THR A 6 -19.87 2.72 -9.77
C THR A 6 -20.20 2.02 -8.46
N TYR A 7 -20.82 0.84 -8.53
CA TYR A 7 -21.15 0.06 -7.34
C TYR A 7 -19.89 -0.39 -6.59
N LEU A 8 -18.90 -0.92 -7.31
CA LEU A 8 -17.66 -1.43 -6.72
C LEU A 8 -16.83 -0.33 -6.05
N SER A 9 -16.72 0.84 -6.66
CA SER A 9 -15.98 1.99 -6.12
C SER A 9 -16.62 2.51 -4.83
N TRP A 10 -17.95 2.66 -4.77
CA TRP A 10 -18.65 3.05 -3.53
C TRP A 10 -18.59 1.98 -2.44
N LEU A 11 -18.65 0.69 -2.81
CA LEU A 11 -18.49 -0.40 -1.85
C LEU A 11 -17.07 -0.41 -1.27
N ALA A 12 -16.04 -0.23 -2.10
CA ALA A 12 -14.65 -0.12 -1.66
C ALA A 12 -14.47 1.06 -0.69
N ARG A 13 -15.02 2.25 -0.99
CA ARG A 13 -15.03 3.40 -0.07
C ARG A 13 -15.65 3.04 1.27
N THR A 14 -16.79 2.38 1.27
CA THR A 14 -17.49 1.96 2.50
C THR A 14 -16.63 1.00 3.32
N TYR A 15 -15.93 0.06 2.69
CA TYR A 15 -14.99 -0.81 3.39
C TYR A 15 -13.81 -0.04 3.98
N ILE A 16 -13.21 0.88 3.22
CA ILE A 16 -12.07 1.68 3.67
C ILE A 16 -12.47 2.57 4.86
N MET A 17 -13.59 3.30 4.77
CA MET A 17 -14.05 4.18 5.85
C MET A 17 -14.36 3.41 7.15
N ASN A 18 -14.74 2.13 7.04
CA ASN A 18 -14.99 1.26 8.18
C ASN A 18 -13.77 0.43 8.63
N ARG A 19 -12.54 0.84 8.28
CA ARG A 19 -11.29 0.15 8.66
C ARG A 19 -11.14 -1.27 8.10
N LYS A 20 -11.78 -1.58 6.98
CA LYS A 20 -11.76 -2.90 6.32
C LYS A 20 -11.07 -2.84 4.95
N ALA A 21 -9.91 -2.16 4.85
CA ALA A 21 -9.16 -2.03 3.59
C ALA A 21 -8.85 -3.37 2.90
N ARG A 22 -8.68 -4.47 3.66
CA ARG A 22 -8.55 -5.83 3.11
C ARG A 22 -9.69 -6.19 2.14
N LEU A 23 -10.93 -5.89 2.50
CA LEU A 23 -12.09 -6.20 1.67
C LEU A 23 -12.11 -5.36 0.39
N ALA A 24 -11.68 -4.10 0.48
CA ALA A 24 -11.53 -3.25 -0.71
C ALA A 24 -10.45 -3.80 -1.65
N TRP A 25 -9.32 -4.26 -1.11
CA TRP A 25 -8.27 -4.91 -1.88
C TRP A 25 -8.76 -6.20 -2.56
N GLU A 26 -9.53 -7.02 -1.86
CA GLU A 26 -10.14 -8.23 -2.43
C GLU A 26 -11.16 -7.94 -3.53
N LEU A 27 -11.86 -6.80 -3.50
CA LEU A 27 -12.69 -6.37 -4.61
C LEU A 27 -11.84 -6.12 -5.87
N TYR A 28 -10.73 -5.40 -5.72
CA TYR A 28 -9.80 -5.16 -6.83
C TYR A 28 -9.25 -6.46 -7.41
N LEU A 29 -8.82 -7.41 -6.58
CA LEU A 29 -8.28 -8.70 -7.04
C LEU A 29 -9.28 -9.56 -7.82
N LYS A 30 -10.58 -9.28 -7.71
CA LYS A 30 -11.64 -10.00 -8.45
C LYS A 30 -11.98 -9.33 -9.79
N MET A 31 -11.45 -8.14 -10.05
CA MET A 31 -11.66 -7.45 -11.33
C MET A 31 -10.68 -7.97 -12.37
N GLU A 32 -11.13 -8.04 -13.61
CA GLU A 32 -10.25 -8.24 -14.75
C GLU A 32 -9.45 -6.97 -15.02
N THR A 33 -8.22 -7.14 -15.53
CA THR A 33 -7.34 -6.03 -15.90
C THR A 33 -8.03 -5.13 -16.92
N SER A 34 -8.41 -3.93 -16.49
CA SER A 34 -9.23 -2.98 -17.22
C SER A 34 -8.99 -1.55 -16.74
N GLY A 35 -9.45 -0.55 -17.49
CA GLY A 35 -9.42 0.85 -17.06
C GLY A 35 -10.15 1.07 -15.73
N GLU A 36 -11.28 0.37 -15.53
CA GLU A 36 -12.04 0.42 -14.28
C GLU A 36 -11.26 -0.16 -13.10
N SER A 37 -10.53 -1.26 -13.30
CA SER A 37 -9.66 -1.82 -12.25
C SER A 37 -8.54 -0.85 -11.84
N PHE A 38 -8.00 -0.09 -12.81
CA PHE A 38 -6.99 0.93 -12.55
C PHE A 38 -7.58 2.10 -11.75
N SER A 39 -8.76 2.59 -12.13
CA SER A 39 -9.46 3.63 -11.37
C SER A 39 -9.83 3.18 -9.95
N LEU A 40 -10.24 1.92 -9.77
CA LEU A 40 -10.51 1.37 -8.43
C LEU A 40 -9.22 1.30 -7.60
N LEU A 41 -8.09 0.92 -8.21
CA LEU A 41 -6.81 0.86 -7.55
C LEU A 41 -6.33 2.24 -7.08
N GLN A 42 -6.48 3.28 -7.91
CA GLN A 42 -6.23 4.67 -7.52
C GLN A 42 -7.12 5.10 -6.35
N LEU A 43 -8.40 4.75 -6.36
CA LEU A 43 -9.31 5.04 -5.25
C LEU A 43 -8.84 4.36 -3.97
N ILE A 44 -8.51 3.06 -4.02
CA ILE A 44 -8.03 2.31 -2.85
C ILE A 44 -6.74 2.93 -2.32
N ALA A 45 -5.78 3.27 -3.19
CA ALA A 45 -4.51 3.87 -2.80
C ALA A 45 -4.74 5.17 -2.02
N ASN A 46 -5.53 6.10 -2.58
CA ASN A 46 -5.76 7.41 -2.01
C ASN A 46 -6.62 7.37 -0.74
N ASP A 47 -7.72 6.63 -0.74
CA ASP A 47 -8.63 6.59 0.41
C ASP A 47 -8.01 5.82 1.58
N CYS A 48 -7.26 4.73 1.31
CA CYS A 48 -6.49 4.06 2.36
C CYS A 48 -5.42 4.99 2.95
N TYR A 49 -4.73 5.76 2.11
CA TYR A 49 -3.70 6.71 2.56
C TYR A 49 -4.30 7.77 3.48
N LYS A 50 -5.39 8.42 3.05
CA LYS A 50 -6.09 9.45 3.85
C LYS A 50 -6.60 8.90 5.18
N MET A 51 -7.09 7.66 5.18
CA MET A 51 -7.55 7.02 6.41
C MET A 51 -6.39 6.55 7.30
N GLY A 52 -5.15 6.49 6.83
CA GLY A 52 -4.02 5.93 7.58
C GLY A 52 -3.96 4.40 7.56
N GLN A 53 -4.67 3.75 6.63
CA GLN A 53 -4.55 2.31 6.34
C GLN A 53 -3.36 2.07 5.39
N PHE A 54 -2.17 2.47 5.84
CA PHE A 54 -1.01 2.66 4.98
C PHE A 54 -0.53 1.38 4.29
N TYR A 55 -0.74 0.20 4.89
CA TYR A 55 -0.30 -1.06 4.27
C TYR A 55 -1.00 -1.31 2.93
N TYR A 56 -2.33 -1.16 2.89
CA TYR A 56 -3.08 -1.32 1.65
C TYR A 56 -2.87 -0.16 0.68
N ALA A 57 -2.61 1.05 1.19
CA ALA A 57 -2.19 2.17 0.35
C ALA A 57 -0.86 1.87 -0.36
N ALA A 58 0.15 1.37 0.37
CA ALA A 58 1.45 1.01 -0.17
C ALA A 58 1.34 -0.08 -1.23
N LYS A 59 0.55 -1.13 -0.97
CA LYS A 59 0.28 -2.20 -1.95
C LYS A 59 -0.36 -1.67 -3.23
N ALA A 60 -1.34 -0.77 -3.10
CA ALA A 60 -2.01 -0.19 -4.25
C ALA A 60 -1.07 0.70 -5.07
N PHE A 61 -0.28 1.57 -4.42
CA PHE A 61 0.71 2.40 -5.09
C PHE A 61 1.84 1.58 -5.75
N ASP A 62 2.29 0.49 -5.12
CA ASP A 62 3.29 -0.42 -5.69
C ASP A 62 2.79 -1.11 -6.98
N VAL A 63 1.49 -1.38 -7.09
CA VAL A 63 0.90 -1.88 -8.34
C VAL A 63 0.72 -0.74 -9.35
N LEU A 64 0.25 0.45 -8.92
CA LEU A 64 0.08 1.60 -9.81
C LEU A 64 1.39 2.02 -10.48
N GLU A 65 2.48 2.10 -9.70
CA GLU A 65 3.83 2.43 -10.20
C GLU A 65 4.31 1.45 -11.28
N ARG A 66 3.95 0.17 -11.17
CA ARG A 66 4.30 -0.85 -12.17
C ARG A 66 3.47 -0.77 -13.44
N LEU A 67 2.23 -0.27 -13.34
CA LEU A 67 1.31 -0.14 -14.47
C LEU A 67 1.52 1.17 -15.23
N ASP A 68 1.87 2.25 -14.53
CA ASP A 68 2.06 3.59 -15.09
C ASP A 68 3.18 4.32 -14.31
N PRO A 69 4.28 4.74 -14.98
CA PRO A 69 5.44 5.35 -14.33
C PRO A 69 5.21 6.82 -13.93
N ASN A 70 4.03 7.16 -13.42
CA ASN A 70 3.74 8.49 -12.89
C ASN A 70 4.51 8.72 -11.57
N PRO A 71 5.30 9.79 -11.45
CA PRO A 71 6.06 10.11 -10.24
C PRO A 71 5.21 10.19 -8.96
N GLU A 72 3.93 10.57 -9.06
CA GLU A 72 3.03 10.66 -7.90
C GLU A 72 2.80 9.32 -7.21
N TYR A 73 2.85 8.20 -7.94
CA TYR A 73 2.67 6.88 -7.33
C TYR A 73 3.87 6.46 -6.50
N TRP A 74 5.09 6.79 -6.95
CA TRP A 74 6.28 6.60 -6.13
C TRP A 74 6.20 7.45 -4.86
N GLU A 75 5.80 8.71 -4.97
CA GLU A 75 5.65 9.62 -3.84
C GLU A 75 4.62 9.09 -2.83
N GLY A 76 3.46 8.62 -3.31
CA GLY A 76 2.43 7.98 -2.50
C GLY A 76 2.90 6.67 -1.85
N LYS A 77 3.59 5.81 -2.60
CA LYS A 77 4.19 4.55 -2.11
C LYS A 77 5.19 4.83 -1.00
N ARG A 78 6.12 5.75 -1.23
CA ARG A 78 7.15 6.17 -0.27
C ARG A 78 6.51 6.63 1.04
N GLY A 79 5.53 7.54 0.96
CA GLY A 79 4.79 8.02 2.12
C GLY A 79 4.06 6.89 2.86
N ALA A 80 3.41 5.99 2.12
CA ALA A 80 2.67 4.87 2.70
C ALA A 80 3.62 3.87 3.39
N CYS A 81 4.76 3.54 2.78
CA CYS A 81 5.76 2.66 3.37
C CYS A 81 6.32 3.23 4.69
N VAL A 82 6.59 4.53 4.75
CA VAL A 82 7.00 5.20 5.99
C VAL A 82 5.86 5.20 7.01
N GLY A 83 4.62 5.43 6.59
CA GLY A 83 3.45 5.36 7.44
C GLY A 83 3.23 3.98 8.07
N VAL A 84 3.41 2.90 7.30
CA VAL A 84 3.39 1.53 7.84
C VAL A 84 4.50 1.35 8.87
N PHE A 85 5.72 1.78 8.55
CA PHE A 85 6.85 1.65 9.46
C PHE A 85 6.62 2.42 10.78
N GLN A 86 6.03 3.63 10.71
CA GLN A 86 5.62 4.38 11.89
C GLN A 86 4.61 3.61 12.74
N LEU A 87 3.59 2.99 12.12
CA LEU A 87 2.61 2.19 12.84
C LEU A 87 3.23 0.95 13.51
N ILE A 88 4.21 0.31 12.86
CA ILE A 88 4.96 -0.82 13.41
C ILE A 88 5.73 -0.38 14.67
N ILE A 89 6.43 0.76 14.60
CA ILE A 89 7.16 1.32 15.75
C ILE A 89 6.19 1.65 16.90
N ALA A 90 5.01 2.18 16.57
CA ALA A 90 3.97 2.49 17.55
C ALA A 90 3.23 1.25 18.10
N GLY A 91 3.49 0.05 17.57
CA GLY A 91 2.81 -1.19 17.98
C GLY A 91 1.38 -1.33 17.46
N ASN A 92 0.97 -0.50 16.50
CA ASN A 92 -0.37 -0.52 15.89
C ASN A 92 -0.44 -1.38 14.62
N GLU A 93 0.69 -1.96 14.19
CA GLU A 93 0.80 -2.82 13.01
C GLU A 93 1.76 -3.99 13.32
N GLN A 94 1.54 -5.12 12.65
CA GLN A 94 2.36 -6.32 12.86
C GLN A 94 3.81 -6.09 12.39
N ARG A 95 4.78 -6.58 13.15
CA ARG A 95 6.21 -6.37 12.84
C ARG A 95 6.62 -7.10 11.56
N GLU A 96 5.95 -8.20 11.27
CA GLU A 96 6.12 -9.04 10.08
C GLU A 96 5.83 -8.26 8.79
N THR A 97 4.91 -7.29 8.85
CA THR A 97 4.54 -6.40 7.74
C THR A 97 5.75 -5.60 7.23
N LEU A 98 6.79 -5.41 8.04
CA LEU A 98 8.03 -4.74 7.63
C LEU A 98 8.72 -5.47 6.47
N ARG A 99 8.62 -6.80 6.38
CA ARG A 99 9.18 -7.58 5.28
C ARG A 99 8.54 -7.19 3.96
N ASP A 100 7.22 -7.10 3.94
CA ASP A 100 6.44 -6.71 2.76
C ASP A 100 6.79 -5.29 2.32
N VAL A 101 6.92 -4.36 3.28
CA VAL A 101 7.31 -2.97 3.00
C VAL A 101 8.69 -2.91 2.35
N ILE A 102 9.68 -3.61 2.92
CA ILE A 102 11.04 -3.67 2.35
C ILE A 102 11.01 -4.26 0.94
N ASN A 103 10.23 -5.31 0.72
CA ASN A 103 10.11 -5.93 -0.61
C ASN A 103 9.46 -5.00 -1.64
N MET A 104 8.39 -4.28 -1.27
CA MET A 104 7.77 -3.28 -2.16
C MET A 104 8.77 -2.17 -2.50
N LEU A 105 9.53 -1.66 -1.52
CA LEU A 105 10.54 -0.62 -1.76
C LEU A 105 11.64 -1.10 -2.71
N ARG A 106 12.10 -2.36 -2.62
CA ARG A 106 13.12 -2.92 -3.53
C ARG A 106 12.69 -2.93 -5.00
N ASN A 107 11.39 -2.93 -5.28
CA ASN A 107 10.87 -2.94 -6.64
C ASN A 107 10.95 -1.56 -7.32
N THR A 108 11.41 -0.52 -6.63
CA THR A 108 11.52 0.85 -7.16
C THR A 108 12.98 1.19 -7.49
N SER A 109 13.22 1.71 -8.68
CA SER A 109 14.53 2.21 -9.14
C SER A 109 14.83 3.64 -8.68
N ASN A 110 14.55 3.98 -7.41
CA ASN A 110 14.86 5.29 -6.85
C ASN A 110 16.01 5.20 -5.82
N PRO A 111 17.08 6.00 -5.93
CA PRO A 111 18.20 5.96 -4.97
C PRO A 111 17.80 6.18 -3.51
N GLN A 112 16.71 6.89 -3.24
CA GLN A 112 16.21 7.13 -1.87
C GLN A 112 15.78 5.84 -1.15
N VAL A 113 15.38 4.81 -1.92
CA VAL A 113 14.98 3.50 -1.41
C VAL A 113 16.07 2.88 -0.53
N GLU A 114 17.32 2.97 -0.93
CA GLU A 114 18.44 2.35 -0.23
C GLU A 114 18.58 2.88 1.20
N TYR A 115 18.45 4.20 1.36
CA TYR A 115 18.50 4.84 2.67
C TYR A 115 17.33 4.41 3.55
N MET A 116 16.12 4.34 2.98
CA MET A 116 14.92 3.90 3.70
C MET A 116 15.05 2.45 4.15
N ILE A 117 15.42 1.54 3.26
CA ILE A 117 15.62 0.12 3.56
C ILE A 117 16.71 -0.04 4.63
N ARG A 118 17.84 0.67 4.52
CA ARG A 118 18.91 0.61 5.52
C ARG A 118 18.41 1.01 6.91
N THR A 119 17.61 2.06 6.99
CA THR A 119 17.03 2.55 8.26
C THR A 119 16.06 1.52 8.84
N MET A 120 15.16 0.98 8.03
CA MET A 120 14.21 -0.06 8.42
C MET A 120 14.90 -1.33 8.89
N LYS A 121 15.94 -1.78 8.17
CA LYS A 121 16.75 -2.97 8.54
C LYS A 121 17.51 -2.76 9.85
N LYS A 122 18.06 -1.57 10.09
CA LYS A 122 18.72 -1.24 11.34
C LYS A 122 17.75 -1.38 12.51
N TRP A 123 16.57 -0.75 12.40
CA TRP A 123 15.53 -0.88 13.41
C TRP A 123 15.10 -2.33 13.62
N ALA A 124 14.92 -3.09 12.54
CA ALA A 124 14.54 -4.50 12.62
C ALA A 124 15.56 -5.33 13.39
N LYS A 125 16.86 -5.13 13.15
CA LYS A 125 17.96 -5.78 13.88
C LYS A 125 17.90 -5.46 15.37
N ASP A 126 17.76 -4.17 15.72
CA ASP A 126 17.73 -3.70 17.10
C ASP A 126 16.50 -4.24 17.88
N ASN A 127 15.42 -4.59 17.16
CA ASN A 127 14.16 -5.09 17.72
C ASN A 127 13.92 -6.59 17.51
N MET A 128 14.94 -7.34 17.08
CA MET A 128 14.89 -8.79 16.79
C MET A 128 13.79 -9.19 15.79
N VAL A 129 13.47 -8.30 14.85
CA VAL A 129 12.56 -8.57 13.74
C VAL A 129 13.36 -9.10 12.56
N SER A 130 13.06 -10.31 12.14
CA SER A 130 13.71 -10.90 10.97
C SER A 130 13.16 -10.26 9.69
N VAL A 131 14.05 -9.73 8.84
CA VAL A 131 13.72 -9.09 7.56
C VAL A 131 14.65 -9.59 6.45
N PRO A 132 14.21 -9.60 5.17
CA PRO A 132 15.02 -10.05 4.04
C PRO A 132 16.16 -9.08 3.69
#